data_AF-A0A2V8XDL8-F1
#
_entry.id   AF-A0A2V8XDL8-F1
#
_cell.length_a   1.000
_cell.length_b   1.000
_cell.length_c   1.000
_cell.angle_alpha   90.00
_cell.angle_beta   90.00
_cell.angle_gamma   90.00
#
_symmetry.space_group_name_H-M   'P 1'
#
loop_
_entity.id
_entity.type
_entity.pdbx_description
1 polymer ?
#
loop_
_entity_poly.entity_id
_entity_poly.type
_entity_poly.pdbx_seq_one_letter_code
_entity_poly.pdbx_strand_id
1 'polypeptide(L)'
;MAEKRANFVSVSALDKRPPSKRELLRGLVRQAPFVAKNFQLYFRNAWRRRILRTKVVAPYAVTFYVTHKCNLDCSYCTQKEPDVFSDELSTRKTIQLLKRIRKETDSIVITGGEPTLRADIEELTEAARFECKYRSLLLITNGTLLDRKPRILRAVTGLV
;
A
#
# COMPACT_ATOMS: atom_id res chain seq x y z
N MET A 1 -0.22 3.18 37.33
CA MET A 1 -0.67 3.51 35.95
C MET A 1 0.44 4.31 35.30
N ALA A 2 1.23 3.70 34.42
CA ALA A 2 2.29 4.41 33.71
C ALA A 2 1.67 5.25 32.58
N GLU A 3 1.78 6.56 32.67
CA GLU A 3 1.44 7.48 31.58
C GLU A 3 2.22 7.09 30.32
N LYS A 4 1.52 6.53 29.32
CA LYS A 4 2.06 6.42 27.98
C LYS A 4 2.19 7.84 27.43
N ARG A 5 3.39 8.43 27.54
CA ARG A 5 3.72 9.66 26.82
C ARG A 5 3.49 9.39 25.33
N ALA A 6 2.51 10.08 24.73
CA ALA A 6 2.33 10.06 23.30
C ALA A 6 3.63 10.57 22.65
N ASN A 7 4.22 9.77 21.77
CA ASN A 7 5.40 10.16 20.97
C ASN A 7 4.97 11.14 19.87
N PHE A 8 4.51 12.33 20.28
CA PHE A 8 4.21 13.41 19.34
C PHE A 8 5.53 14.05 18.92
N VAL A 9 5.99 13.69 17.71
CA VAL A 9 7.09 14.42 17.06
C VAL A 9 6.52 15.75 16.61
N SER A 10 7.02 16.86 17.17
CA SER A 10 6.56 18.18 16.75
C SER A 10 6.83 18.39 15.26
N VAL A 11 5.93 19.04 14.55
CA VAL A 11 6.13 19.42 13.13
C VAL A 11 7.37 20.33 12.98
N SER A 12 7.79 21.00 14.06
CA SER A 12 9.06 21.75 14.12
C SER A 12 10.31 20.87 14.15
N ALA A 13 10.20 19.59 14.53
CA ALA A 13 11.30 18.62 14.49
C ALA A 13 11.48 17.98 13.11
N LEU A 14 10.56 18.21 12.17
CA LEU A 14 10.72 17.78 10.77
C LEU A 14 11.69 18.72 10.06
N ASP A 15 12.69 18.16 9.39
CA ASP A 15 13.65 18.91 8.59
C ASP A 15 12.94 19.53 7.37
N LYS A 16 12.77 20.87 7.38
CA LYS A 16 12.09 21.64 6.34
C LYS A 16 13.06 22.22 5.30
N ARG A 17 14.36 21.91 5.37
CA ARG A 17 15.33 22.47 4.43
C ARG A 17 15.07 21.95 3.01
N PRO A 18 15.23 22.78 1.98
CA PRO A 18 15.17 22.30 0.61
C PRO A 18 16.31 21.30 0.36
N PRO A 19 16.07 20.22 -0.41
CA PRO A 19 17.09 19.23 -0.70
C PRO A 19 18.21 19.85 -1.55
N SER A 20 19.46 19.51 -1.21
CA SER A 20 20.64 19.91 -1.99
C SER A 20 20.66 19.23 -3.37
N LYS A 21 21.45 19.78 -4.31
CA LYS A 21 21.64 19.17 -5.65
C LYS A 21 22.08 17.71 -5.57
N ARG A 22 22.96 17.36 -4.62
CA ARG A 22 23.44 15.98 -4.40
C ARG A 22 22.31 15.07 -3.92
N GLU A 23 21.44 15.55 -3.02
CA GLU A 23 20.27 14.81 -2.54
C GLU A 23 19.24 14.60 -3.65
N LEU A 24 19.03 15.61 -4.50
CA LEU A 24 18.17 15.51 -5.69
C LEU A 24 18.70 14.48 -6.69
N LEU A 25 19.99 14.53 -7.04
CA LEU A 25 20.64 13.55 -7.93
C LEU A 25 20.55 12.13 -7.36
N ARG A 26 20.85 11.94 -6.08
CA ARG A 26 20.72 10.65 -5.40
C ARG A 26 19.28 10.15 -5.41
N GLY A 27 18.32 11.05 -5.20
CA GLY A 27 16.89 10.77 -5.31
C GLY A 27 16.49 10.30 -6.71
N LEU A 28 16.93 11.01 -7.76
CA LEU A 28 16.69 10.65 -9.15
C LEU A 28 17.22 9.25 -9.48
N VAL A 29 18.48 8.97 -9.13
CA VAL A 29 19.09 7.64 -9.36
C VAL A 29 18.32 6.55 -8.62
N ARG A 30 17.95 6.79 -7.36
CA ARG A 30 17.17 5.85 -6.56
C ARG A 30 15.76 5.59 -7.14
N GLN A 31 15.16 6.58 -7.79
CA GLN A 31 13.82 6.47 -8.40
C GLN A 31 13.85 5.99 -9.85
N ALA A 32 15.00 6.03 -10.52
CA ALA A 32 15.12 5.71 -11.95
C ALA A 32 14.54 4.33 -12.34
N PRO A 33 14.78 3.23 -11.58
CA PRO A 33 14.17 1.93 -11.93
C PRO A 33 12.64 1.94 -11.89
N PHE A 34 12.06 2.68 -10.95
CA PHE A 34 10.61 2.83 -10.83
C PHE A 34 10.03 3.67 -11.97
N VAL A 35 10.69 4.78 -12.31
CA VAL A 35 10.29 5.63 -13.43
C VAL A 35 10.35 4.81 -14.73
N ALA A 36 11.45 4.09 -14.97
CA ALA A 36 11.61 3.22 -16.12
C ALA A 36 10.51 2.16 -16.21
N LYS A 37 10.17 1.50 -15.10
CA LYS A 37 9.09 0.50 -15.09
C LYS A 37 7.72 1.10 -15.38
N ASN A 38 7.40 2.29 -14.87
CA ASN A 38 6.13 2.97 -15.22
C ASN A 38 6.07 3.39 -16.68
N PHE A 39 7.18 3.89 -17.24
CA PHE A 39 7.26 4.17 -18.67
C PHE A 39 7.06 2.90 -19.50
N GLN A 40 7.74 1.81 -19.13
CA GLN A 40 7.56 0.51 -19.77
C GLN A 40 6.10 0.04 -19.68
N LEU A 41 5.45 0.21 -18.53
CA LEU A 41 4.05 -0.11 -18.32
C LEU A 41 3.13 0.71 -19.24
N TYR A 42 3.37 2.02 -19.35
CA TYR A 42 2.64 2.91 -20.25
C TYR A 42 2.75 2.44 -21.70
N PHE A 43 3.97 2.23 -22.20
CA PHE A 43 4.19 1.79 -23.58
C PHE A 43 3.66 0.38 -23.83
N ARG A 44 3.81 -0.55 -22.88
CA ARG A 44 3.23 -1.91 -22.93
C ARG A 44 1.71 -1.84 -23.06
N ASN A 45 1.05 -1.01 -22.26
CA ASN A 45 -0.40 -0.84 -22.30
C ASN A 45 -0.86 -0.16 -23.58
N ALA A 46 -0.12 0.86 -24.07
CA ALA A 46 -0.39 1.50 -25.35
C ALA A 46 -0.28 0.53 -26.52
N TRP A 47 0.75 -0.33 -26.52
CA TRP A 47 0.94 -1.37 -27.52
C TRP A 47 -0.16 -2.44 -27.47
N ARG A 48 -0.50 -2.97 -26.28
CA ARG A 48 -1.61 -3.92 -26.11
C ARG A 48 -2.92 -3.36 -26.65
N ARG A 49 -3.20 -2.08 -26.39
CA ARG A 49 -4.42 -1.42 -26.86
C ARG A 49 -4.42 -1.16 -28.37
N ARG A 50 -3.31 -0.68 -28.93
CA ARG A 50 -3.22 -0.32 -30.36
C ARG A 50 -3.07 -1.52 -31.28
N ILE A 51 -2.25 -2.50 -30.88
CA ILE A 51 -1.87 -3.64 -31.73
C ILE A 51 -2.74 -4.85 -31.43
N LEU A 52 -2.78 -5.31 -30.17
CA LEU A 52 -3.59 -6.47 -29.79
C LEU A 52 -5.09 -6.17 -29.69
N ARG A 53 -5.49 -4.89 -29.75
CA ARG A 53 -6.88 -4.41 -29.63
C ARG A 53 -7.63 -4.97 -28.41
N THR A 54 -6.90 -5.34 -27.36
CA THR A 54 -7.48 -5.88 -26.12
C THR A 54 -7.88 -4.75 -25.18
N LYS A 55 -8.94 -4.99 -24.41
CA LYS A 55 -9.35 -4.14 -23.28
C LYS A 55 -8.57 -4.45 -22.00
N VAL A 56 -7.82 -5.56 -21.96
CA VAL A 56 -7.07 -6.00 -20.79
C VAL A 56 -5.66 -5.39 -20.80
N VAL A 57 -5.44 -4.45 -19.90
CA VAL A 57 -4.15 -3.76 -19.70
C VAL A 57 -3.58 -4.10 -18.33
N ALA A 58 -2.28 -3.97 -18.17
CA ALA A 58 -1.68 -4.14 -16.86
C ALA A 58 -1.99 -2.91 -15.97
N PRO A 59 -2.31 -3.12 -14.68
CA PRO A 59 -2.73 -2.04 -13.79
C PRO A 59 -1.55 -1.16 -13.37
N TYR A 60 -1.80 0.14 -13.18
CA TYR A 60 -0.82 1.05 -12.57
C TYR A 60 -0.73 0.87 -11.05
N ALA A 61 -1.85 0.58 -10.40
CA ALA A 61 -1.93 0.26 -8.99
C ALA A 61 -3.04 -0.78 -8.77
N VAL A 62 -2.95 -1.52 -7.67
CA VAL A 62 -3.99 -2.47 -7.24
C VAL A 62 -4.47 -2.08 -5.86
N THR A 63 -5.78 -1.99 -5.69
CA THR A 63 -6.42 -1.88 -4.38
C THR A 63 -6.79 -3.27 -3.90
N PHE A 64 -6.33 -3.64 -2.72
CA PHE A 64 -6.52 -4.97 -2.15
C PHE A 64 -7.24 -4.88 -0.81
N TYR A 65 -8.47 -5.40 -0.78
CA TYR A 65 -9.28 -5.55 0.43
C TYR A 65 -8.81 -6.79 1.19
N VAL A 66 -8.06 -6.60 2.28
CA VAL A 66 -7.47 -7.72 3.06
C VAL A 66 -8.46 -8.37 4.01
N THR A 67 -9.55 -7.68 4.34
CA THR A 67 -10.64 -8.15 5.20
C THR A 67 -11.90 -7.34 4.87
N HIS A 68 -13.08 -7.94 5.06
CA HIS A 68 -14.36 -7.23 5.01
C HIS A 68 -14.83 -6.76 6.38
N LYS A 69 -14.15 -7.14 7.47
CA LYS A 69 -14.54 -6.77 8.84
C LYS A 69 -14.19 -5.31 9.11
N CYS A 70 -15.08 -4.59 9.79
CA CYS A 70 -14.86 -3.23 10.26
C CYS A 70 -15.40 -3.07 11.69
N ASN A 71 -14.75 -2.24 12.51
CA ASN A 71 -15.19 -1.92 13.87
C ASN A 71 -15.99 -0.62 13.94
N LEU A 72 -16.28 0.00 12.79
CA LEU A 72 -17.10 1.20 12.65
C LEU A 72 -18.28 0.92 11.73
N ASP A 73 -19.34 1.72 11.87
CA ASP A 73 -20.54 1.66 11.04
C ASP A 73 -20.86 3.02 10.39
N CYS A 74 -20.00 3.44 9.45
CA CYS A 74 -20.12 4.76 8.83
C CYS A 74 -21.35 4.84 7.91
N SER A 75 -22.15 5.91 8.04
CA SER A 75 -23.37 6.13 7.23
C SER A 75 -23.12 6.28 5.73
N TYR A 76 -21.89 6.63 5.33
CA TYR A 76 -21.45 6.78 3.94
C TYR A 76 -20.64 5.59 3.42
N CYS A 77 -20.57 4.48 4.17
CA CYS A 77 -19.74 3.33 3.79
C CYS A 77 -20.35 2.58 2.61
N THR A 78 -19.66 2.58 1.47
CA THR A 78 -20.06 1.83 0.27
C THR A 78 -19.64 0.36 0.30
N GLN A 79 -18.95 -0.07 1.37
CA GLN A 79 -18.40 -1.43 1.52
C GLN A 79 -19.03 -2.20 2.69
N LYS A 80 -20.08 -1.65 3.32
CA LYS A 80 -20.80 -2.28 4.44
C LYS A 80 -21.50 -3.58 3.99
N GLU A 81 -22.07 -3.56 2.79
CA GLU A 81 -22.74 -4.68 2.15
C GLU A 81 -22.14 -4.85 0.75
N PRO A 82 -20.98 -5.51 0.62
CA PRO A 82 -20.32 -5.64 -0.68
C PRO A 82 -21.11 -6.59 -1.58
N ASP A 83 -21.24 -6.24 -2.86
CA ASP A 83 -21.89 -7.09 -3.88
C ASP A 83 -21.23 -8.47 -4.03
N VAL A 84 -19.94 -8.54 -3.71
CA VAL A 84 -19.13 -9.76 -3.75
C VAL A 84 -18.44 -9.94 -2.41
N PHE A 85 -18.77 -11.04 -1.73
CA PHE A 85 -18.11 -11.45 -0.50
C PHE A 85 -17.15 -12.60 -0.79
N SER A 86 -15.96 -12.54 -0.20
CA SER A 86 -14.98 -13.62 -0.27
C SER A 86 -14.32 -13.85 1.08
N ASP A 87 -13.97 -15.10 1.36
CA ASP A 87 -13.24 -15.43 2.58
C ASP A 87 -11.84 -14.81 2.59
N GLU A 88 -11.39 -14.43 3.78
CA GLU A 88 -10.02 -13.95 3.97
C GLU A 88 -9.02 -15.05 3.58
N LEU A 89 -8.12 -14.73 2.64
CA LEU A 89 -7.01 -15.62 2.32
C LEU A 89 -6.12 -15.82 3.54
N SER A 90 -5.61 -17.03 3.74
CA SER A 90 -4.56 -17.29 4.74
C SER A 90 -3.31 -16.46 4.43
N THR A 91 -2.52 -16.14 5.46
CA THR A 91 -1.31 -15.31 5.36
C THR A 91 -0.40 -15.74 4.21
N ARG A 92 -0.11 -17.05 4.11
CA ARG A 92 0.70 -17.64 3.03
C ARG A 92 0.11 -17.38 1.64
N LYS A 93 -1.20 -17.58 1.46
CA LYS A 93 -1.89 -17.35 0.18
C LYS A 93 -1.90 -15.86 -0.18
N THR A 94 -2.09 -15.00 0.82
CA THR A 94 -2.02 -13.54 0.64
C THR A 94 -0.63 -13.12 0.18
N ILE A 95 0.44 -13.57 0.82
CA ILE A 95 1.82 -13.25 0.41
C ILE A 95 2.11 -13.76 -1.01
N GLN A 96 1.61 -14.95 -1.38
CA GLN A 96 1.73 -15.44 -2.76
C GLN A 96 0.99 -14.55 -3.76
N LEU A 97 -0.21 -14.07 -3.42
CA LEU A 97 -0.98 -13.15 -4.24
C LEU A 97 -0.24 -11.81 -4.40
N LEU A 98 0.31 -11.26 -3.32
CA LEU A 98 1.15 -10.06 -3.33
C LEU A 98 2.35 -10.24 -4.27
N LYS A 99 3.06 -11.38 -4.20
CA LYS A 99 4.17 -11.71 -5.12
C LYS A 99 3.70 -11.76 -6.59
N ARG A 100 2.47 -12.21 -6.87
CA ARG A 100 1.90 -12.21 -8.23
C ARG A 100 1.56 -10.80 -8.71
N ILE A 101 0.84 -10.01 -7.91
CA ILE A 101 0.47 -8.62 -8.24
C ILE A 101 1.73 -7.79 -8.50
N ARG A 102 2.77 -7.97 -7.67
CA ARG A 102 4.05 -7.26 -7.78
C ARG A 102 4.75 -7.39 -9.14
N LYS A 103 4.51 -8.50 -9.85
CA LYS A 103 5.04 -8.68 -11.21
C LYS A 103 4.46 -7.66 -12.18
N GLU A 104 3.20 -7.26 -11.98
CA GLU A 104 2.49 -6.35 -12.87
C GLU A 104 2.59 -4.88 -12.46
N THR A 105 2.61 -4.58 -11.16
CA THR A 105 2.71 -3.20 -10.64
C THR A 105 3.66 -3.08 -9.46
N ASP A 106 4.20 -1.88 -9.27
CA ASP A 106 5.01 -1.49 -8.11
C ASP A 106 4.20 -0.82 -7.00
N SER A 107 2.90 -0.58 -7.23
CA SER A 107 2.01 0.16 -6.34
C SER A 107 0.84 -0.70 -5.88
N ILE A 108 0.65 -0.75 -4.57
CA ILE A 108 -0.50 -1.41 -3.95
C ILE A 108 -1.09 -0.51 -2.86
N VAL A 109 -2.41 -0.52 -2.79
CA VAL A 109 -3.20 0.08 -1.72
C VAL A 109 -3.82 -1.05 -0.93
N ILE A 110 -3.43 -1.21 0.33
CA ILE A 110 -4.06 -2.13 1.26
C ILE A 110 -5.21 -1.41 1.95
N THR A 111 -6.39 -2.02 1.90
CA THR A 111 -7.62 -1.51 2.52
C THR A 111 -8.48 -2.70 2.96
N GLY A 112 -9.74 -2.48 3.31
CA GLY A 112 -10.68 -3.51 3.72
C GLY A 112 -12.02 -2.89 4.13
N GLY A 113 -12.65 -3.50 5.13
CA GLY A 113 -13.34 -2.72 6.16
C GLY A 113 -12.31 -1.93 6.96
N GLU A 114 -11.76 -2.54 8.01
CA GLU A 114 -10.63 -2.00 8.76
C GLU A 114 -9.45 -2.99 8.76
N PRO A 115 -8.36 -2.72 8.03
CA PRO A 115 -7.21 -3.62 7.95
C PRO A 115 -6.57 -3.95 9.29
N THR A 116 -6.57 -3.03 10.26
CA THR A 116 -5.93 -3.24 11.57
C THR A 116 -6.64 -4.28 12.45
N LEU A 117 -7.87 -4.68 12.10
CA LEU A 117 -8.57 -5.81 12.73
C LEU A 117 -7.99 -7.17 12.33
N ARG A 118 -7.35 -7.24 11.16
CA ARG A 118 -6.78 -8.49 10.67
C ARG A 118 -5.53 -8.83 11.48
N ALA A 119 -5.49 -10.02 12.08
CA ALA A 119 -4.47 -10.38 13.06
C ALA A 119 -3.03 -10.32 12.51
N ASP A 120 -2.84 -10.81 11.28
CA ASP A 120 -1.58 -10.92 10.54
C ASP A 120 -1.24 -9.67 9.70
N ILE A 121 -1.95 -8.55 9.86
CA ILE A 121 -1.75 -7.36 9.01
C ILE A 121 -0.32 -6.80 9.03
N GLU A 122 0.35 -6.81 10.18
CA GLU A 122 1.74 -6.37 10.29
C GLU A 122 2.65 -7.24 9.43
N GLU A 123 2.51 -8.57 9.51
CA GLU A 123 3.26 -9.52 8.69
C GLU A 123 3.01 -9.30 7.19
N LEU A 124 1.76 -9.06 6.80
CA LEU A 124 1.41 -8.80 5.40
C LEU A 124 2.04 -7.51 4.87
N THR A 125 2.00 -6.43 5.66
CA THR A 125 2.62 -5.15 5.26
C THR A 125 4.14 -5.27 5.18
N GLU A 126 4.77 -5.96 6.14
CA GLU A 126 6.21 -6.24 6.13
C GLU A 126 6.61 -7.11 4.93
N ALA A 127 5.87 -8.19 4.65
CA ALA A 127 6.10 -9.04 3.49
C ALA A 127 5.91 -8.26 2.18
N ALA A 128 4.90 -7.39 2.08
CA ALA A 128 4.72 -6.52 0.92
C ALA A 128 5.94 -5.59 0.73
N ARG A 129 6.42 -4.97 1.81
CA ARG A 129 7.52 -4.01 1.74
C ARG A 129 8.88 -4.65 1.50
N PHE A 130 9.23 -5.65 2.30
CA PHE A 130 10.60 -6.16 2.39
C PHE A 130 10.83 -7.40 1.52
N GLU A 131 9.85 -8.31 1.42
CA GLU A 131 9.96 -9.48 0.55
C GLU A 131 9.54 -9.17 -0.89
N CYS A 132 8.34 -8.62 -1.07
CA CYS A 132 7.78 -8.32 -2.39
C CYS A 132 8.38 -7.04 -2.97
N LYS A 133 8.99 -6.18 -2.15
CA LYS A 133 9.65 -4.94 -2.59
C LYS A 133 8.70 -3.99 -3.33
N TYR A 134 7.46 -3.85 -2.84
CA TYR A 134 6.55 -2.81 -3.32
C TYR A 134 7.17 -1.43 -3.11
N ARG A 135 7.16 -0.59 -4.16
CA ARG A 135 7.74 0.74 -4.09
C ARG A 135 6.81 1.70 -3.37
N SER A 136 5.52 1.61 -3.72
CA SER A 136 4.39 2.32 -3.11
C SER A 136 3.49 1.31 -2.43
N LEU A 137 3.36 1.44 -1.11
CA LEU A 137 2.51 0.62 -0.26
C LEU A 137 1.71 1.58 0.61
N LEU A 138 0.48 1.88 0.19
CA LEU A 138 -0.43 2.72 0.96
C LEU A 138 -1.34 1.85 1.82
N LEU A 139 -1.65 2.32 3.02
CA LEU A 139 -2.67 1.71 3.87
C LEU A 139 -3.78 2.73 4.09
N ILE A 140 -5.01 2.33 3.75
CA ILE A 140 -6.22 3.07 4.13
C ILE A 140 -6.71 2.48 5.46
N THR A 141 -6.84 3.29 6.50
CA THR A 141 -7.28 2.85 7.84
C THR A 141 -8.07 3.93 8.55
N ASN A 142 -9.05 3.55 9.36
CA ASN A 142 -9.78 4.45 10.25
C ASN A 142 -8.94 4.92 11.46
N GLY A 143 -7.76 4.31 11.67
CA GLY A 143 -6.79 4.73 12.69
C GLY A 143 -7.12 4.32 14.13
N THR A 144 -8.31 3.78 14.42
CA THR A 144 -8.78 3.51 15.80
C THR A 144 -7.97 2.45 16.56
N LEU A 145 -7.24 1.59 15.83
CA LEU A 145 -6.40 0.52 16.40
C LEU A 145 -4.95 0.57 15.92
N LEU A 146 -4.55 1.65 15.24
CA LEU A 146 -3.22 1.75 14.62
C LEU A 146 -2.10 1.76 15.68
N ASP A 147 -2.35 2.32 16.86
CA ASP A 147 -1.43 2.31 18.02
C ASP A 147 -1.08 0.89 18.48
N ARG A 148 -1.96 -0.08 18.23
CA ARG A 148 -1.77 -1.51 18.56
C ARG A 148 -0.98 -2.27 17.50
N LYS A 149 -0.70 -1.66 16.34
CA LYS A 149 -0.02 -2.26 15.19
C LYS A 149 1.16 -1.40 14.69
N PRO A 150 2.12 -1.03 15.55
CA PRO A 150 3.15 -0.04 15.23
C PRO A 150 4.11 -0.46 14.11
N ARG A 151 4.25 -1.77 13.81
CA ARG A 151 5.16 -2.23 12.75
C ARG A 151 4.67 -1.84 11.35
N ILE A 152 3.37 -1.61 11.19
CA ILE A 152 2.78 -1.07 9.94
C ILE A 152 3.54 0.17 9.48
N LEU A 153 3.83 1.10 10.40
CA LEU A 153 4.47 2.39 10.08
C LEU A 153 5.89 2.25 9.51
N ARG A 154 6.57 1.13 9.77
CA ARG A 154 7.89 0.84 9.19
C ARG A 154 7.79 0.31 7.77
N ALA A 155 6.67 -0.32 7.45
CA ALA A 155 6.46 -1.00 6.17
C ALA A 155 5.80 -0.11 5.12
N VAL A 156 4.74 0.62 5.51
CA VAL A 156 3.95 1.44 4.58
C VAL A 156 4.71 2.69 4.15
N THR A 157 4.43 3.15 2.95
CA THR A 157 4.99 4.41 2.42
C THR A 157 4.08 5.61 2.64
N GLY A 158 2.83 5.38 3.03
CA GLY A 158 1.86 6.40 3.34
C GLY A 158 0.63 5.81 4.01
N LEU A 159 -0.03 6.65 4.80
CA LEU A 159 -1.33 6.38 5.40
C LEU A 159 -2.35 7.30 4.76
N VAL A 160 -3.56 6.77 4.59
CA VAL A 160 -4.74 7.49 4.13
C VAL A 160 -5.84 7.27 5.14
#